data_AF-A0A819KT77-F1
#
_entry.id   AF-A0A819KT77-F1
#
_cell.length_a   1.000
_cell.length_b   1.000
_cell.length_c   1.000
_cell.angle_alpha   90.00
_cell.angle_beta   90.00
_cell.angle_gamma   90.00
#
_symmetry.space_group_name_H-M   'P 1'
#
loop_
_entity.id
_entity.type
_entity.pdbx_description
1 polymer ?
#
loop_
_entity_poly.entity_id
_entity_poly.type
_entity_poly.pdbx_seq_one_letter_code
_entity_poly.pdbx_strand_id
1 'polypeptide(L)'
;KTHRINNEVKDDHTSCFSINDKLNVSLLISSFLLFDSKMTNNNPSIFFNISVHAPFEALNRTLFSLLICGCLNDPTSGLIFSLPHTQAWKFIIEVPYSDVLGVNVQENYNQILPILSIISPSTIEEVTDENYQLSINKEEELVARFLKAFQDQTIDRMVTMANTGHEIPVSFEPITNTDECRRYIYNCIEKYAPELPRNKIYELSFTKFLYRRVRFFEGHYYCWNQNIQRLGSIAIKQMINEAKSLTKINFQDTNYPRVYLVYDPGFSLHLLHGDWNHVSTDLKIKYA
;
A
#
# COMPACT_ATOMS: atom_id res chain seq x y z
N LYS A 1 26.84 16.10 -4.54
CA LYS A 1 26.02 17.34 -4.57
C LYS A 1 24.56 16.94 -4.39
N THR A 2 23.84 17.46 -3.40
CA THR A 2 22.36 17.39 -3.41
C THR A 2 21.94 18.06 -4.71
N HIS A 3 21.41 17.30 -5.66
CA HIS A 3 20.94 17.89 -6.91
C HIS A 3 19.95 19.01 -6.57
N ARG A 4 20.23 20.17 -7.14
CA ARG A 4 19.42 21.37 -7.01
C ARG A 4 18.01 20.96 -7.43
N ILE A 5 17.04 21.12 -6.52
CA ILE A 5 15.62 20.90 -6.78
C ILE A 5 15.31 21.46 -8.15
N ASN A 6 14.99 20.61 -9.13
CA ASN A 6 14.55 21.06 -10.44
C ASN A 6 13.12 21.58 -10.29
N ASN A 7 13.01 22.78 -9.71
CA ASN A 7 11.79 23.58 -9.68
C ASN A 7 11.42 24.11 -11.09
N GLU A 8 12.14 23.70 -12.13
CA GLU A 8 11.96 24.16 -13.51
C GLU A 8 10.79 23.47 -14.23
N VAL A 9 10.22 22.39 -13.67
CA VAL A 9 8.94 21.84 -14.17
C VAL A 9 7.77 22.52 -13.46
N LYS A 10 7.64 23.84 -13.63
CA LYS A 10 6.45 24.61 -13.24
C LYS A 10 5.63 24.92 -14.48
N ASP A 11 4.97 23.91 -14.98
CA ASP A 11 3.73 24.11 -15.75
C ASP A 11 2.58 24.22 -14.73
N ASP A 12 1.55 25.00 -15.02
CA ASP A 12 0.36 25.14 -14.17
C ASP A 12 -0.30 23.77 -13.90
N HIS A 13 -0.03 22.79 -14.78
CA HIS A 13 -0.52 21.41 -14.69
C HIS A 13 0.40 20.46 -13.92
N THR A 14 1.47 20.94 -13.27
CA THR A 14 2.37 20.10 -12.46
C THR A 14 2.42 20.54 -11.00
N SER A 15 2.08 19.64 -10.08
CA SER A 15 2.27 19.82 -8.64
C SER A 15 3.50 19.07 -8.14
N CYS A 16 4.36 19.74 -7.37
CA CYS A 16 5.62 19.18 -6.87
C CYS A 16 5.54 18.80 -5.39
N PHE A 17 5.97 17.59 -5.06
CA PHE A 17 5.98 17.00 -3.72
C PHE A 17 7.37 16.56 -3.33
N SER A 18 7.96 17.24 -2.35
CA SER A 18 9.25 16.85 -1.78
C SER A 18 9.05 15.87 -0.62
N ILE A 19 9.65 14.69 -0.71
CA ILE A 19 9.68 13.67 0.32
C ILE A 19 11.10 13.60 0.86
N ASN A 20 11.30 14.26 2.00
CA ASN A 20 12.56 14.27 2.74
C ASN A 20 12.57 13.13 3.76
N ASP A 21 12.97 13.38 5.00
CA ASP A 21 13.09 12.40 6.09
C ASP A 21 11.75 11.86 6.62
N LYS A 22 10.61 12.43 6.20
CA LYS A 22 9.27 12.03 6.67
C LYS A 22 8.27 11.99 5.52
N LEU A 23 7.38 11.00 5.59
CA LEU A 23 6.25 10.86 4.67
C LEU A 23 4.94 11.22 5.40
N ASN A 24 4.27 12.28 4.94
CA ASN A 24 2.96 12.68 5.45
C ASN A 24 1.88 12.34 4.40
N VAL A 25 1.24 11.18 4.57
CA VAL A 25 0.24 10.68 3.62
C VAL A 25 -1.01 11.58 3.61
N SER A 26 -1.48 12.07 4.77
CA SER A 26 -2.58 13.05 4.85
C SER A 26 -2.34 14.30 4.00
N LEU A 27 -1.15 14.88 4.10
CA LEU A 27 -0.79 16.08 3.34
C LEU A 27 -0.75 15.78 1.84
N LEU A 28 -0.19 14.63 1.47
CA LEU A 28 -0.16 14.17 0.09
C LEU A 28 -1.58 14.02 -0.48
N ILE A 29 -2.45 13.29 0.22
CA ILE A 29 -3.86 13.09 -0.17
C ILE A 29 -4.60 14.42 -0.29
N SER A 30 -4.48 15.30 0.71
CA SER A 30 -5.16 16.60 0.70
C SER A 30 -4.73 17.43 -0.51
N SER A 31 -3.45 17.38 -0.84
CA SER A 31 -2.91 18.11 -1.97
C SER A 31 -3.35 17.52 -3.31
N PHE A 32 -3.48 16.19 -3.42
CA PHE A 32 -4.02 15.54 -4.61
C PHE A 32 -5.48 15.92 -4.84
N LEU A 33 -6.31 15.90 -3.80
CA LEU A 33 -7.71 16.33 -3.88
C LEU A 33 -7.84 17.82 -4.27
N LEU A 34 -7.00 18.69 -3.69
CA LEU A 34 -6.94 20.10 -4.04
C LEU A 34 -6.46 20.34 -5.47
N PHE A 35 -5.59 19.49 -5.98
CA PHE A 35 -5.06 19.60 -7.34
C PHE A 35 -6.07 19.09 -8.38
N ASP A 36 -6.68 17.94 -8.11
CA ASP A 36 -7.74 17.32 -8.92
C ASP A 36 -8.94 18.28 -9.11
N SER A 37 -9.40 18.89 -8.01
CA SER A 37 -10.50 19.88 -8.06
C SER A 37 -10.21 21.14 -8.89
N LYS A 38 -8.94 21.46 -9.16
CA LYS A 38 -8.53 22.61 -9.98
C LYS A 38 -8.30 22.25 -11.45
N MET A 39 -8.11 20.97 -11.76
CA MET A 39 -7.71 20.49 -13.09
C MET A 39 -8.87 19.82 -13.82
N THR A 40 -9.87 20.61 -14.20
CA THR A 40 -11.10 20.09 -14.86
C THR A 40 -10.91 19.74 -16.34
N ASN A 41 -9.87 20.22 -17.02
CA ASN A 41 -9.70 20.05 -18.47
C ASN A 41 -8.31 19.56 -18.93
N ASN A 42 -7.32 19.41 -18.05
CA ASN A 42 -5.95 19.05 -18.42
C ASN A 42 -5.46 17.83 -17.63
N ASN A 43 -4.54 17.05 -18.20
CA ASN A 43 -3.98 15.87 -17.53
C ASN A 43 -3.08 16.32 -16.37
N PRO A 44 -3.44 16.01 -15.10
CA PRO A 44 -2.65 16.40 -13.94
C PRO A 44 -1.30 15.69 -13.95
N SER A 45 -0.26 16.45 -13.63
CA SER A 45 1.10 15.96 -13.46
C SER A 45 1.55 16.14 -12.01
N ILE A 46 2.14 15.09 -11.44
CA ILE A 46 2.66 15.08 -10.07
C ILE A 46 4.15 14.78 -10.15
N PHE A 47 4.98 15.69 -9.64
CA PHE A 47 6.42 15.52 -9.54
C PHE A 47 6.81 15.16 -8.11
N PHE A 48 7.35 13.97 -7.89
CA PHE A 48 7.92 13.54 -6.62
C PHE A 48 9.42 13.78 -6.60
N ASN A 49 9.85 14.68 -5.72
CA ASN A 49 11.25 14.91 -5.39
C ASN A 49 11.59 14.11 -4.13
N ILE A 50 12.22 12.95 -4.30
CA ILE A 50 12.53 12.05 -3.19
C ILE A 50 13.98 12.27 -2.77
N SER A 51 14.20 12.47 -1.48
CA SER A 51 15.54 12.57 -0.88
C SER A 51 16.18 11.21 -0.65
N VAL A 52 17.51 11.15 -0.64
CA VAL A 52 18.31 9.99 -0.16
C VAL A 52 17.99 9.59 1.28
N HIS A 53 17.40 10.49 2.06
CA HIS A 53 16.99 10.23 3.45
C HIS A 53 15.52 9.84 3.59
N ALA A 54 14.82 9.59 2.47
CA ALA A 54 13.42 9.25 2.52
C ALA A 54 13.17 7.94 3.29
N PRO A 55 12.02 7.82 3.98
CA PRO A 55 11.62 6.58 4.61
C PRO A 55 11.18 5.59 3.51
N PHE A 56 12.14 5.00 2.80
CA PHE A 56 11.91 4.18 1.60
C PHE A 56 10.92 3.05 1.84
N GLU A 57 10.96 2.42 3.02
CA GLU A 57 10.03 1.37 3.39
C GLU A 57 8.56 1.85 3.35
N ALA A 58 8.25 2.99 3.97
CA ALA A 58 6.91 3.59 3.95
C ALA A 58 6.56 4.17 2.57
N LEU A 59 7.54 4.79 1.89
CA LEU A 59 7.40 5.39 0.58
C LEU A 59 7.01 4.37 -0.48
N ASN A 60 7.70 3.23 -0.49
CA ASN A 60 7.43 2.12 -1.38
C ASN A 60 6.00 1.61 -1.25
N ARG A 61 5.52 1.46 -0.01
CA ARG A 61 4.14 1.06 0.22
C ARG A 61 3.13 2.11 -0.26
N THR A 62 3.43 3.39 -0.07
CA THR A 62 2.59 4.50 -0.57
C THR A 62 2.57 4.55 -2.09
N LEU A 63 3.72 4.42 -2.75
CA LEU A 63 3.84 4.36 -4.20
C LEU A 63 3.12 3.13 -4.77
N PHE A 64 3.25 1.97 -4.13
CA PHE A 64 2.50 0.77 -4.54
C PHE A 64 0.99 1.01 -4.45
N SER A 65 0.51 1.59 -3.35
CA SER A 65 -0.91 1.88 -3.17
C SER A 65 -1.42 2.86 -4.24
N LEU A 66 -0.67 3.93 -4.52
CA LEU A 66 -1.04 4.93 -5.51
C LEU A 66 -1.00 4.37 -6.94
N LEU A 67 0.10 3.73 -7.33
CA LEU A 67 0.41 3.42 -8.73
C LEU A 67 -0.16 2.07 -9.18
N ILE A 68 -0.26 1.10 -8.27
CA ILE A 68 -0.78 -0.24 -8.56
C ILE A 68 -2.24 -0.35 -8.13
N CYS A 69 -2.55 0.05 -6.89
CA CYS A 69 -3.92 -0.03 -6.37
C CYS A 69 -4.79 1.16 -6.78
N GLY A 70 -4.20 2.22 -7.37
CA GLY A 70 -4.92 3.41 -7.80
C GLY A 70 -5.49 4.24 -6.65
N CYS A 71 -5.07 4.01 -5.41
CA CYS A 71 -5.66 4.67 -4.25
C CYS A 71 -4.68 4.93 -3.11
N LEU A 72 -4.91 6.03 -2.41
CA LEU A 72 -4.23 6.37 -1.16
C LEU A 72 -5.26 6.45 -0.04
N ASN A 73 -4.91 5.90 1.11
CA ASN A 73 -5.71 5.97 2.32
C ASN A 73 -4.79 6.28 3.49
N ASP A 74 -5.10 7.33 4.24
CA ASP A 74 -4.49 7.57 5.54
C ASP A 74 -5.44 7.11 6.65
N PRO A 75 -5.16 5.97 7.32
CA PRO A 75 -6.02 5.46 8.39
C PRO A 75 -6.06 6.36 9.62
N THR A 76 -5.10 7.28 9.77
CA THR A 76 -5.02 8.20 10.92
C THR A 76 -6.01 9.34 10.79
N SER A 77 -6.11 9.94 9.60
CA SER A 77 -7.03 11.05 9.31
C SER A 77 -8.35 10.61 8.69
N GLY A 78 -8.41 9.38 8.15
CA GLY A 78 -9.54 8.88 7.38
C GLY A 78 -9.62 9.44 5.96
N LEU A 79 -8.61 10.20 5.53
CA LEU A 79 -8.56 10.75 4.17
C LEU A 79 -8.31 9.66 3.14
N ILE A 80 -9.07 9.70 2.05
CA ILE A 80 -8.96 8.77 0.95
C ILE A 80 -8.85 9.57 -0.35
N PHE A 81 -7.97 9.12 -1.23
CA PHE A 81 -7.88 9.57 -2.61
C PHE A 81 -7.87 8.34 -3.52
N SER A 82 -8.49 8.46 -4.69
CA SER A 82 -8.49 7.41 -5.72
C SER A 82 -8.31 8.08 -7.07
N LEU A 83 -7.49 7.47 -7.92
CA LEU A 83 -7.26 8.00 -9.26
C LEU A 83 -8.55 7.90 -10.08
N PRO A 84 -9.05 9.01 -10.64
CA PRO A 84 -10.18 8.99 -11.55
C PRO A 84 -9.87 8.13 -12.78
N HIS A 85 -10.80 7.24 -13.17
CA HIS A 85 -10.67 6.46 -14.41
C HIS A 85 -10.91 7.28 -15.67
N THR A 86 -11.47 8.48 -15.54
CA THR A 86 -11.89 9.35 -16.64
C THR A 86 -10.79 10.29 -17.13
N GLN A 87 -9.65 10.36 -16.45
CA GLN A 87 -8.58 11.33 -16.72
C GLN A 87 -7.21 10.67 -16.53
N ALA A 88 -6.28 10.96 -17.44
CA ALA A 88 -4.92 10.43 -17.37
C ALA A 88 -4.08 11.25 -16.39
N TRP A 89 -3.37 10.56 -15.49
CA TRP A 89 -2.42 11.17 -14.55
C TRP A 89 -0.99 10.87 -14.98
N LYS A 90 -0.13 11.89 -14.92
CA LYS A 90 1.31 11.77 -15.12
C LYS A 90 2.01 11.85 -13.77
N PHE A 91 2.80 10.84 -13.42
CA PHE A 91 3.70 10.91 -12.26
C PHE A 91 5.14 11.00 -12.77
N ILE A 92 5.94 11.82 -12.12
CA ILE A 92 7.36 11.97 -12.40
C ILE A 92 8.07 11.72 -11.08
N ILE A 93 8.98 10.76 -11.04
CA ILE A 93 9.71 10.40 -9.82
C ILE A 93 11.19 10.67 -10.05
N GLU A 94 11.74 11.59 -9.26
CA GLU A 94 13.18 11.82 -9.19
C GLU A 94 13.80 10.78 -8.26
N VAL A 95 14.69 9.94 -8.80
CA VAL A 95 15.42 8.95 -8.02
C VAL A 95 16.59 9.64 -7.31
N PRO A 96 16.66 9.63 -5.98
CA PRO A 96 17.71 10.31 -5.25
C PRO A 96 19.09 9.73 -5.53
N TYR A 97 20.09 10.60 -5.60
CA TYR A 97 21.50 10.23 -5.74
C TYR A 97 22.39 11.13 -4.87
N SER A 98 23.42 10.56 -4.23
CA SER A 98 24.41 11.33 -3.48
C SER A 98 25.78 10.66 -3.44
N ASP A 99 26.75 11.26 -4.15
CA ASP A 99 28.17 10.88 -4.07
C ASP A 99 28.72 10.94 -2.63
N VAL A 100 28.18 11.85 -1.80
CA VAL A 100 28.69 12.16 -0.46
C VAL A 100 28.34 11.06 0.54
N LEU A 101 27.19 10.41 0.36
CA LEU A 101 26.73 9.32 1.21
C LEU A 101 27.21 7.95 0.72
N GLY A 102 27.95 7.90 -0.39
CA GLY A 102 28.45 6.66 -0.98
C GLY A 102 27.36 5.75 -1.55
N VAL A 103 26.13 6.26 -1.71
CA VAL A 103 25.00 5.49 -2.24
C VAL A 103 24.93 5.71 -3.75
N ASN A 104 25.09 4.62 -4.51
CA ASN A 104 25.08 4.71 -5.96
C ASN A 104 23.63 4.84 -6.50
N VAL A 105 23.47 5.34 -7.74
CA VAL A 105 22.14 5.48 -8.37
C VAL A 105 21.41 4.14 -8.36
N GLN A 106 22.10 3.03 -8.66
CA GLN A 106 21.50 1.69 -8.73
C GLN A 106 20.93 1.22 -7.40
N GLU A 107 21.52 1.56 -6.26
CA GLU A 107 21.08 1.18 -4.92
C GLU A 107 19.80 1.91 -4.53
N ASN A 108 19.72 3.23 -4.75
CA ASN A 108 18.49 4.01 -4.54
C ASN A 108 17.42 3.67 -5.57
N TYR A 109 17.86 3.41 -6.79
CA TYR A 109 17.01 2.91 -7.86
C TYR A 109 16.40 1.58 -7.48
N ASN A 110 17.16 0.58 -7.04
CA ASN A 110 16.65 -0.72 -6.58
C ASN A 110 15.70 -0.62 -5.38
N GLN A 111 15.77 0.46 -4.59
CA GLN A 111 14.80 0.71 -3.53
C GLN A 111 13.46 1.19 -4.08
N ILE A 112 13.42 1.98 -5.17
CA ILE A 112 12.19 2.51 -5.77
C ILE A 112 11.67 1.63 -6.93
N LEU A 113 12.57 0.92 -7.63
CA LEU A 113 12.34 0.22 -8.90
C LEU A 113 11.35 -0.94 -8.86
N PRO A 114 11.27 -1.79 -7.81
CA PRO A 114 10.44 -2.98 -7.90
C PRO A 114 9.00 -2.62 -8.27
N ILE A 115 8.42 -1.57 -7.66
CA ILE A 115 7.08 -1.07 -7.98
C ILE A 115 6.95 -0.65 -9.45
N LEU A 116 8.01 -0.09 -10.03
CA LEU A 116 8.04 0.47 -11.38
C LEU A 116 8.23 -0.62 -12.46
N SER A 117 9.09 -1.62 -12.21
CA SER A 117 9.26 -2.78 -13.11
C SER A 117 8.01 -3.66 -13.21
N ILE A 118 7.08 -3.50 -12.27
CA ILE A 118 5.89 -4.33 -12.08
C ILE A 118 4.68 -3.87 -12.91
N ILE A 119 4.67 -2.65 -13.45
CA ILE A 119 3.42 -1.99 -13.86
C ILE A 119 2.91 -2.33 -15.26
N SER A 120 3.24 -3.53 -15.74
CA SER A 120 2.47 -4.15 -16.82
C SER A 120 1.36 -5.01 -16.22
N PRO A 121 0.10 -4.89 -16.69
CA PRO A 121 -0.98 -5.82 -16.33
C PRO A 121 -0.62 -7.29 -16.58
N SER A 122 0.33 -7.57 -17.49
CA SER A 122 0.79 -8.93 -17.80
C SER A 122 1.75 -9.53 -16.77
N THR A 123 2.31 -8.74 -15.85
CA THR A 123 3.31 -9.18 -14.86
C THR A 123 2.86 -8.93 -13.41
N ILE A 124 1.66 -8.42 -13.21
CA ILE A 124 1.15 -8.04 -11.88
C ILE A 124 0.96 -9.26 -10.95
N GLU A 125 0.74 -10.44 -11.54
CA GLU A 125 0.66 -11.70 -10.80
C GLU A 125 2.03 -12.20 -10.33
N GLU A 126 3.12 -11.73 -10.95
CA GLU A 126 4.48 -12.10 -10.58
C GLU A 126 4.94 -11.39 -9.29
N VAL A 127 4.20 -10.41 -8.79
CA VAL A 127 4.55 -9.65 -7.58
C VAL A 127 4.17 -10.42 -6.33
N THR A 128 5.16 -11.05 -5.71
CA THR A 128 4.99 -11.85 -4.49
C THR A 128 5.86 -11.28 -3.37
N ASP A 129 5.74 -11.78 -2.14
CA ASP A 129 6.69 -11.41 -1.08
C ASP A 129 8.08 -12.06 -1.27
N GLU A 130 8.25 -12.95 -2.24
CA GLU A 130 9.55 -13.54 -2.56
C GLU A 130 10.41 -12.57 -3.37
N ASN A 131 9.81 -11.82 -4.29
CA ASN A 131 10.52 -10.83 -5.10
C ASN A 131 10.29 -9.39 -4.64
N TYR A 132 9.23 -9.11 -3.88
CA TYR A 132 8.93 -7.77 -3.40
C TYR A 132 8.19 -7.72 -2.07
N GLN A 133 8.95 -7.50 -0.99
CA GLN A 133 8.40 -7.37 0.36
C GLN A 133 7.96 -5.95 0.67
N LEU A 134 6.66 -5.78 0.91
CA LEU A 134 6.13 -4.55 1.47
C LEU A 134 6.35 -4.49 2.99
N SER A 135 6.43 -3.27 3.49
CA SER A 135 6.48 -2.99 4.92
C SER A 135 5.23 -3.48 5.64
N ILE A 136 5.42 -4.04 6.83
CA ILE A 136 4.34 -4.39 7.75
C ILE A 136 3.99 -3.16 8.57
N ASN A 137 2.75 -2.70 8.47
CA ASN A 137 2.28 -1.54 9.22
C ASN A 137 1.40 -2.02 10.40
N LYS A 138 0.86 -1.06 11.15
CA LYS A 138 -0.07 -1.32 12.26
C LYS A 138 -1.31 -2.11 11.84
N GLU A 139 -1.74 -2.00 10.57
CA GLU A 139 -2.90 -2.73 10.05
C GLU A 139 -2.60 -4.22 9.91
N GLU A 140 -1.50 -4.57 9.23
CA GLU A 140 -1.02 -5.94 9.10
C GLU A 140 -0.70 -6.57 10.45
N GLU A 141 -0.02 -5.83 11.32
CA GLU A 141 0.33 -6.32 12.64
C GLU A 141 -0.93 -6.63 13.47
N LEU A 142 -1.95 -5.77 13.43
CA LEU A 142 -3.21 -6.03 14.13
C LEU A 142 -3.89 -7.30 13.61
N VAL A 143 -3.92 -7.49 12.28
CA VAL A 143 -4.47 -8.70 11.67
C VAL A 143 -3.67 -9.93 12.09
N ALA A 144 -2.34 -9.88 11.99
CA ALA A 144 -1.44 -10.96 12.35
C ALA A 144 -1.58 -11.35 13.83
N ARG A 145 -1.75 -10.36 14.73
CA ARG A 145 -1.98 -10.56 16.16
C ARG A 145 -3.23 -11.40 16.44
N PHE A 146 -4.35 -11.09 15.78
CA PHE A 146 -5.58 -11.88 15.93
C PHE A 146 -5.51 -13.24 15.23
N LEU A 147 -4.82 -13.33 14.09
CA LEU A 147 -4.57 -14.61 13.42
C LEU A 147 -3.69 -15.54 14.29
N LYS A 148 -2.69 -15.00 14.97
CA LYS A 148 -1.89 -15.72 15.98
C LYS A 148 -2.78 -16.25 17.10
N ALA A 149 -3.58 -15.39 17.72
CA ALA A 149 -4.51 -15.80 18.77
C ALA A 149 -5.47 -16.90 18.32
N PHE A 150 -5.95 -16.84 17.07
CA PHE A 150 -6.80 -17.87 16.48
C PHE A 150 -6.05 -19.19 16.25
N GLN A 151 -4.83 -19.14 15.73
CA GLN A 151 -4.00 -20.31 15.50
C GLN A 151 -3.62 -21.00 16.82
N ASP A 152 -3.32 -20.21 17.84
CA ASP A 152 -2.97 -20.67 19.19
C ASP A 152 -4.20 -21.08 20.03
N GLN A 153 -5.41 -20.98 19.46
CA GLN A 153 -6.68 -21.29 20.12
C GLN A 153 -6.94 -20.44 21.38
N THR A 154 -6.33 -19.26 21.46
CA THR A 154 -6.48 -18.31 22.57
C THR A 154 -7.47 -17.19 22.27
N ILE A 155 -7.94 -17.07 21.02
CA ILE A 155 -8.84 -15.97 20.61
C ILE A 155 -10.14 -15.93 21.41
N ASP A 156 -10.64 -17.09 21.85
CA ASP A 156 -11.86 -17.20 22.65
C ASP A 156 -11.67 -16.81 24.13
N ARG A 157 -10.43 -16.51 24.56
CA ARG A 157 -10.14 -15.99 25.89
C ARG A 157 -10.42 -14.49 25.90
N MET A 158 -11.62 -14.10 26.33
CA MET A 158 -12.06 -12.69 26.29
C MET A 158 -11.72 -11.89 27.55
N VAL A 159 -11.74 -12.54 28.71
CA VAL A 159 -11.39 -11.93 30.01
C VAL A 159 -10.30 -12.70 30.73
N THR A 160 -9.53 -12.00 31.56
CA THR A 160 -8.56 -12.57 32.50
C THR A 160 -8.72 -11.88 33.86
N MET A 161 -8.28 -12.53 34.93
CA MET A 161 -8.32 -11.97 36.28
C MET A 161 -7.09 -11.09 36.51
N ALA A 162 -7.30 -9.84 36.93
CA ALA A 162 -6.24 -8.98 37.42
C ALA A 162 -5.79 -9.43 38.83
N ASN A 163 -4.58 -9.01 39.24
CA ASN A 163 -4.07 -9.27 40.60
C ASN A 163 -4.98 -8.70 41.72
N THR A 164 -5.86 -7.76 41.37
CA THR A 164 -6.86 -7.16 42.25
C THR A 164 -8.15 -7.97 42.37
N GLY A 165 -8.27 -9.11 41.66
CA GLY A 165 -9.49 -9.93 41.63
C GLY A 165 -10.59 -9.41 40.70
N HIS A 166 -10.33 -8.34 39.93
CA HIS A 166 -11.26 -7.83 38.93
C HIS A 166 -11.03 -8.48 37.56
N GLU A 167 -12.11 -8.78 36.84
CA GLU A 167 -12.04 -9.19 35.45
C GLU A 167 -11.58 -8.02 34.58
N ILE A 168 -10.63 -8.29 33.69
CA ILE A 168 -10.16 -7.35 32.68
C ILE A 168 -10.18 -8.01 31.30
N PRO A 169 -10.45 -7.26 30.22
CA PRO A 169 -10.32 -7.76 28.86
C PRO A 169 -8.93 -8.31 28.58
N VAL A 170 -8.86 -9.42 27.83
CA VAL A 170 -7.58 -9.93 27.34
C VAL A 170 -7.04 -8.97 26.28
N SER A 171 -5.86 -8.45 26.54
CA SER A 171 -5.04 -7.80 25.52
C SER A 171 -4.14 -8.86 24.88
N PHE A 172 -4.23 -9.02 23.56
CA PHE A 172 -3.31 -9.88 22.81
C PHE A 172 -1.99 -9.15 22.62
N GLU A 173 -0.87 -9.86 22.82
CA GLU A 173 0.46 -9.26 22.76
C GLU A 173 0.79 -8.78 21.33
N PRO A 174 1.27 -7.55 21.15
CA PRO A 174 1.75 -7.07 19.85
C PRO A 174 2.87 -7.93 19.28
N ILE A 175 2.84 -8.12 17.96
CA ILE A 175 3.91 -8.83 17.25
C ILE A 175 4.91 -7.78 16.76
N THR A 176 6.13 -7.81 17.31
CA THR A 176 7.19 -6.85 16.95
C THR A 176 8.04 -7.31 15.77
N ASN A 177 8.08 -8.61 15.51
CA ASN A 177 8.83 -9.20 14.40
C ASN A 177 7.98 -9.17 13.11
N THR A 178 8.48 -8.48 12.08
CA THR A 178 7.79 -8.31 10.80
C THR A 178 7.62 -9.61 10.03
N ASP A 179 8.60 -10.52 10.09
CA ASP A 179 8.51 -11.84 9.46
C ASP A 179 7.53 -12.75 10.20
N GLU A 180 7.43 -12.62 11.52
CA GLU A 180 6.38 -13.29 12.29
C GLU A 180 4.98 -12.81 11.86
N CYS A 181 4.79 -11.50 11.67
CA CYS A 181 3.53 -10.95 11.15
C CYS A 181 3.16 -11.55 9.79
N ARG A 182 4.11 -11.52 8.85
CA ARG A 182 3.95 -12.09 7.50
C ARG A 182 3.54 -13.55 7.57
N ARG A 183 4.24 -14.34 8.39
CA ARG A 183 3.98 -15.78 8.55
C ARG A 183 2.54 -16.08 8.97
N TYR A 184 1.97 -15.36 9.95
CA TYR A 184 0.57 -15.61 10.34
C TYR A 184 -0.43 -15.24 9.25
N ILE A 185 -0.18 -14.17 8.49
CA ILE A 185 -1.02 -13.80 7.35
C ILE A 185 -0.95 -14.87 6.26
N TYR A 186 0.25 -15.33 5.88
CA TYR A 186 0.40 -16.34 4.82
C TYR A 186 -0.15 -17.69 5.24
N ASN A 187 0.12 -18.14 6.46
CA ASN A 187 -0.44 -19.39 6.98
C ASN A 187 -1.97 -19.37 6.90
N CYS A 188 -2.59 -18.22 7.19
CA CYS A 188 -4.03 -18.06 7.05
C CYS A 188 -4.48 -18.20 5.59
N ILE A 189 -3.83 -17.52 4.65
CA ILE A 189 -4.17 -17.61 3.22
C ILE A 189 -3.92 -19.03 2.70
N GLU A 190 -2.81 -19.68 3.03
CA GLU A 190 -2.49 -21.08 2.67
C GLU A 190 -3.51 -22.06 3.16
N LYS A 191 -3.92 -21.92 4.42
CA LYS A 191 -4.84 -22.87 5.03
C LYS A 191 -6.28 -22.68 4.55
N TYR A 192 -6.71 -21.44 4.36
CA TYR A 192 -8.13 -21.13 4.20
C TYR A 192 -8.51 -20.62 2.80
N ALA A 193 -7.55 -20.06 2.04
CA ALA A 193 -7.76 -19.53 0.70
C ALA A 193 -6.66 -19.94 -0.30
N PRO A 194 -6.28 -21.23 -0.38
CA PRO A 194 -5.19 -21.70 -1.24
C PRO A 194 -5.47 -21.49 -2.73
N GLU A 195 -6.73 -21.32 -3.13
CA GLU A 195 -7.10 -21.07 -4.52
C GLU A 195 -6.91 -19.63 -4.99
N LEU A 196 -6.65 -18.69 -4.06
CA LEU A 196 -6.43 -17.29 -4.44
C LEU A 196 -5.02 -17.10 -4.99
N PRO A 197 -4.84 -16.24 -6.01
CA PRO A 197 -3.50 -15.97 -6.52
C PRO A 197 -2.61 -15.34 -5.46
N ARG A 198 -1.33 -15.73 -5.46
CA ARG A 198 -0.31 -15.31 -4.49
C ARG A 198 0.39 -14.02 -4.89
N ASN A 199 -0.39 -13.06 -5.37
CA ASN A 199 0.15 -11.75 -5.68
C ASN A 199 -0.16 -10.74 -4.57
N LYS A 200 0.66 -9.69 -4.51
CA LYS A 200 0.63 -8.67 -3.46
C LYS A 200 -0.72 -7.95 -3.35
N ILE A 201 -1.44 -7.80 -4.46
CA ILE A 201 -2.74 -7.11 -4.46
C ILE A 201 -3.78 -7.95 -3.73
N TYR A 202 -3.82 -9.26 -3.98
CA TYR A 202 -4.71 -10.16 -3.23
C TYR A 202 -4.35 -10.20 -1.77
N GLU A 203 -3.07 -10.33 -1.43
CA GLU A 203 -2.59 -10.39 -0.05
C GLU A 203 -2.96 -9.11 0.73
N LEU A 204 -2.72 -7.93 0.14
CA LEU A 204 -3.10 -6.64 0.73
C LEU A 204 -4.62 -6.49 0.83
N SER A 205 -5.38 -6.88 -0.19
CA SER A 205 -6.84 -6.75 -0.18
C SER A 205 -7.46 -7.66 0.87
N PHE A 206 -6.96 -8.89 0.96
CA PHE A 206 -7.34 -9.86 1.99
C PHE A 206 -7.04 -9.33 3.38
N THR A 207 -5.82 -8.83 3.59
CA THR A 207 -5.41 -8.28 4.88
C THR A 207 -6.19 -7.02 5.25
N LYS A 208 -6.44 -6.10 4.30
CA LYS A 208 -7.27 -4.90 4.52
C LYS A 208 -8.71 -5.26 4.87
N PHE A 209 -9.27 -6.28 4.24
CA PHE A 209 -10.61 -6.75 4.58
C PHE A 209 -10.65 -7.28 6.01
N LEU A 210 -9.70 -8.14 6.37
CA LEU A 210 -9.58 -8.65 7.74
C LEU A 210 -9.38 -7.50 8.73
N TYR A 211 -8.48 -6.55 8.45
CA TYR A 211 -8.23 -5.39 9.31
C TYR A 211 -9.50 -4.64 9.69
N ARG A 212 -10.41 -4.39 8.72
CA ARG A 212 -11.69 -3.72 8.98
C ARG A 212 -12.59 -4.52 9.92
N ARG A 213 -12.52 -5.85 9.89
CA ARG A 213 -13.38 -6.75 10.66
C ARG A 213 -12.80 -7.11 12.02
N VAL A 214 -11.47 -7.30 12.13
CA VAL A 214 -10.83 -7.72 13.37
C VAL A 214 -10.91 -6.66 14.47
N ARG A 215 -11.18 -5.38 14.14
CA ARG A 215 -11.52 -4.36 15.14
C ARG A 215 -12.75 -4.71 15.97
N PHE A 216 -13.61 -5.60 15.48
CA PHE A 216 -14.67 -6.20 16.28
C PHE A 216 -14.14 -6.78 17.59
N PHE A 217 -12.96 -7.40 17.56
CA PHE A 217 -12.33 -8.02 18.74
C PHE A 217 -11.78 -7.00 19.74
N GLU A 218 -11.60 -5.74 19.32
CA GLU A 218 -11.25 -4.63 20.22
C GLU A 218 -12.49 -3.97 20.82
N GLY A 219 -13.69 -4.32 20.33
CA GLY A 219 -14.95 -3.74 20.74
C GLY A 219 -15.45 -4.27 22.09
N HIS A 220 -16.10 -3.38 22.86
CA HIS A 220 -16.67 -3.72 24.17
C HIS A 220 -17.59 -4.96 24.12
N TYR A 221 -18.39 -5.10 23.07
CA TYR A 221 -19.32 -6.22 22.89
C TYR A 221 -18.63 -7.57 22.76
N TYR A 222 -17.39 -7.61 22.25
CA TYR A 222 -16.61 -8.83 22.16
C TYR A 222 -15.86 -9.08 23.46
N CYS A 223 -15.08 -8.10 23.92
CA CYS A 223 -14.18 -8.21 25.07
C CYS A 223 -14.88 -8.66 26.37
N TRP A 224 -16.18 -8.39 26.50
CA TRP A 224 -16.97 -8.72 27.69
C TRP A 224 -18.03 -9.80 27.43
N ASN A 225 -17.97 -10.50 26.29
CA ASN A 225 -18.95 -11.52 25.96
C ASN A 225 -18.65 -12.85 26.66
N GLN A 226 -19.24 -13.05 27.84
CA GLN A 226 -19.11 -14.32 28.56
C GLN A 226 -20.16 -15.38 28.15
N ASN A 227 -21.14 -14.98 27.33
CA ASN A 227 -22.32 -15.80 27.08
C ASN A 227 -22.18 -16.67 25.82
N ILE A 228 -21.37 -16.27 24.84
CA ILE A 228 -21.20 -16.99 23.59
C ILE A 228 -19.86 -17.72 23.59
N GLN A 229 -19.92 -19.03 23.85
CA GLN A 229 -18.77 -19.91 23.71
C GLN A 229 -18.25 -19.87 22.26
N ARG A 230 -16.93 -19.77 22.11
CA ARG A 230 -16.24 -19.83 20.81
C ARG A 230 -16.56 -18.68 19.84
N LEU A 231 -17.09 -17.57 20.32
CA LEU A 231 -17.44 -16.41 19.48
C LEU A 231 -16.24 -15.92 18.66
N GLY A 232 -15.04 -15.90 19.25
CA GLY A 232 -13.81 -15.46 18.57
C GLY A 232 -13.46 -16.35 17.40
N SER A 233 -13.39 -17.65 17.65
CA SER A 233 -13.13 -18.67 16.64
C SER A 233 -14.17 -18.67 15.52
N ILE A 234 -15.45 -18.51 15.85
CA ILE A 234 -16.55 -18.48 14.86
C ILE A 234 -16.45 -17.20 14.02
N ALA A 235 -16.30 -16.04 14.67
CA ALA A 235 -16.25 -14.75 14.01
C ALA A 235 -15.05 -14.64 13.07
N ILE A 236 -13.83 -14.99 13.53
CA ILE A 236 -12.65 -14.88 12.67
C ILE A 236 -12.71 -15.84 11.49
N LYS A 237 -13.24 -17.06 11.68
CA LYS A 237 -13.43 -18.01 10.58
C LYS A 237 -14.42 -17.48 9.54
N GLN A 238 -15.51 -16.86 9.98
CA GLN A 238 -16.45 -16.18 9.09
C GLN A 238 -15.77 -15.02 8.34
N MET A 239 -15.02 -14.17 9.05
CA MET A 239 -14.29 -13.05 8.44
C MET A 239 -13.28 -13.53 7.37
N ILE A 240 -12.58 -14.64 7.62
CA ILE A 240 -11.66 -15.26 6.66
C ILE A 240 -12.42 -15.75 5.41
N ASN A 241 -13.58 -16.41 5.59
CA ASN A 241 -14.41 -16.85 4.47
C ASN A 241 -14.98 -15.68 3.64
N GLU A 242 -15.37 -14.59 4.31
CA GLU A 242 -15.82 -13.36 3.65
C GLU A 242 -14.67 -12.70 2.89
N ALA A 243 -13.50 -12.56 3.52
CA ALA A 243 -12.29 -12.02 2.90
C ALA A 243 -11.97 -12.80 1.63
N LYS A 244 -11.90 -14.13 1.74
CA LYS A 244 -11.68 -15.04 0.62
C LYS A 244 -12.67 -14.87 -0.53
N SER A 245 -13.94 -14.62 -0.22
CA SER A 245 -14.98 -14.49 -1.24
C SER A 245 -14.92 -13.14 -1.94
N LEU A 246 -14.63 -12.07 -1.18
CA LEU A 246 -14.62 -10.70 -1.67
C LEU A 246 -13.30 -10.29 -2.33
N THR A 247 -12.21 -11.01 -2.04
CA THR A 247 -10.93 -10.78 -2.69
C THR A 247 -10.81 -11.47 -4.04
N LYS A 248 -11.81 -12.21 -4.53
CA LYS A 248 -11.84 -12.75 -5.90
C LYS A 248 -12.01 -11.64 -6.94
N ILE A 249 -10.99 -10.81 -7.10
CA ILE A 249 -10.87 -9.82 -8.17
C ILE A 249 -10.50 -10.60 -9.44
N ASN A 250 -11.21 -10.42 -10.55
CA ASN A 250 -10.81 -11.00 -11.84
C ASN A 250 -9.92 -9.99 -12.58
N PHE A 251 -8.61 -10.23 -12.60
CA PHE A 251 -7.66 -9.40 -13.35
C PHE A 251 -7.69 -9.64 -14.86
N GLN A 252 -8.47 -10.61 -15.35
CA GLN A 252 -8.64 -10.86 -16.79
C GLN A 252 -9.52 -9.82 -17.50
N ASP A 253 -10.23 -8.97 -16.76
CA ASP A 253 -10.89 -7.81 -17.34
C ASP A 253 -9.83 -6.79 -17.76
N THR A 254 -9.65 -6.62 -19.07
CA THR A 254 -8.61 -5.83 -19.73
C THR A 254 -8.63 -4.31 -19.45
N ASN A 255 -9.44 -3.86 -18.49
CA ASN A 255 -9.63 -2.45 -18.15
C ASN A 255 -8.77 -2.00 -16.95
N TYR A 256 -7.68 -2.70 -16.65
CA TYR A 256 -6.68 -2.14 -15.73
C TYR A 256 -5.89 -1.04 -16.44
N PRO A 257 -5.80 0.17 -15.86
CA PRO A 257 -5.04 1.26 -16.45
C PRO A 257 -3.58 0.83 -16.60
N ARG A 258 -3.08 0.86 -17.83
CA ARG A 258 -1.69 0.53 -18.13
C ARG A 258 -0.80 1.66 -17.65
N VAL A 259 0.37 1.31 -17.14
CA VAL A 259 1.35 2.31 -16.74
C VAL A 259 2.59 2.18 -17.60
N TYR A 260 3.00 3.29 -18.21
CA TYR A 260 4.20 3.34 -19.05
C TYR A 260 5.34 4.02 -18.32
N LEU A 261 6.50 3.36 -18.33
CA LEU A 261 7.77 3.91 -17.88
C LEU A 261 8.48 4.55 -19.07
N VAL A 262 8.86 5.82 -18.94
CA VAL A 262 9.67 6.53 -19.94
C VAL A 262 10.81 7.26 -19.22
N TYR A 263 12.05 6.90 -19.55
CA TYR A 263 13.23 7.62 -19.07
C TYR A 263 13.50 8.83 -19.94
N ASP A 264 13.78 9.98 -19.30
CA ASP A 264 14.34 11.12 -20.02
C ASP A 264 15.88 11.17 -19.98
N PRO A 265 16.51 11.92 -20.92
CA PRO A 265 17.97 12.10 -20.93
C PRO A 265 18.54 12.77 -19.67
N GLY A 266 17.68 13.31 -18.80
CA GLY A 266 18.02 13.88 -17.50
C GLY A 266 17.88 12.90 -16.34
N PHE A 267 17.66 11.60 -16.61
CA PHE A 267 17.41 10.53 -15.62
C PHE A 267 16.10 10.68 -14.82
N SER A 268 15.14 11.46 -15.30
CA SER A 268 13.80 11.50 -14.71
C SER A 268 12.96 10.34 -15.23
N LEU A 269 12.26 9.64 -14.33
CA LEU A 269 11.34 8.58 -14.71
C LEU A 269 9.92 9.13 -14.81
N HIS A 270 9.35 9.09 -16.01
CA HIS A 270 7.95 9.37 -16.24
C HIS A 270 7.13 8.10 -16.14
N LEU A 271 6.02 8.21 -15.43
CA LEU A 271 5.07 7.15 -15.17
C LEU A 271 3.68 7.61 -15.64
N LEU A 272 3.15 6.98 -16.67
CA LEU A 272 1.94 7.45 -17.34
C LEU A 272 0.81 6.45 -17.16
N HIS A 273 -0.32 6.87 -16.59
CA HIS A 273 -1.46 5.99 -16.33
C HIS A 273 -2.56 6.14 -17.41
N GLY A 274 -2.84 5.10 -18.20
CA GLY A 274 -3.85 5.11 -19.28
C GLY A 274 -3.48 4.24 -20.51
N ASP A 275 -4.17 4.40 -21.64
CA ASP A 275 -3.79 3.77 -22.93
C ASP A 275 -2.64 4.53 -23.61
N TRP A 276 -1.77 3.86 -24.39
CA TRP A 276 -0.65 4.45 -25.13
C TRP A 276 -1.09 5.61 -26.01
N ASN A 277 -2.31 5.54 -26.57
CA ASN A 277 -2.88 6.63 -27.35
C ASN A 277 -3.04 7.94 -26.56
N HIS A 278 -3.14 7.87 -25.23
CA HIS A 278 -3.27 9.01 -24.32
C HIS A 278 -1.92 9.56 -23.83
N VAL A 279 -0.79 8.93 -24.17
CA VAL A 279 0.55 9.48 -23.92
C VAL A 279 0.78 10.69 -24.83
N SER A 280 1.29 11.80 -24.28
CA SER A 280 1.46 13.05 -25.04
C SER A 280 2.41 12.88 -26.22
N THR A 281 2.12 13.57 -27.32
CA THR A 281 2.90 13.49 -28.55
C THR A 281 4.36 13.92 -28.34
N ASP A 282 4.61 14.89 -27.47
CA ASP A 282 5.98 15.35 -27.15
C ASP A 282 6.83 14.25 -26.52
N LEU A 283 6.22 13.42 -25.66
CA LEU A 283 6.89 12.24 -25.10
C LEU A 283 7.04 11.15 -26.16
N LYS A 284 6.05 10.93 -27.03
CA LYS A 284 6.15 9.96 -28.12
C LYS A 284 7.27 10.32 -29.12
N ILE A 285 7.39 11.59 -29.49
CA ILE A 285 8.36 12.07 -30.48
C ILE A 285 9.79 12.04 -29.92
N LYS A 286 9.98 12.29 -28.62
CA LYS A 286 11.31 12.28 -27.99
C LYS A 286 11.95 10.88 -27.89
N TYR A 287 11.15 9.81 -28.00
CA TYR A 287 11.59 8.43 -27.78
C TYR A 287 11.12 7.44 -28.85
N ALA A 288 10.65 7.94 -30.01
CA ALA A 288 10.48 7.17 -31.24
C ALA A 288 11.79 7.18 -32.04
#